data_AF-A0A7J5E7Q6-F1
#
_entry.id   AF-A0A7J5E7Q6-F1
#
_cell.length_a   1.000
_cell.length_b   1.000
_cell.length_c   1.000
_cell.angle_alpha   90.00
_cell.angle_beta   90.00
_cell.angle_gamma   90.00
#
_symmetry.space_group_name_H-M   'P 1'
#
loop_
_entity.id
_entity.type
_entity.pdbx_description
1 polymer ?
#
loop_
_entity_poly.entity_id
_entity_poly.type
_entity_poly.pdbx_seq_one_letter_code
_entity_poly.pdbx_strand_id
1 'polypeptide(L)' 'MKILNRVTELLGIEFPIIQAGMVWVSGWKLASAVSNCGGLG' A
#
# COMPACT_ATOMS: atom_id res chain seq x y z
N MET A 1 -11.01 -4.71 9.65
CA MET A 1 -10.19 -5.65 10.43
C MET A 1 -8.73 -5.28 10.18
N LYS A 2 -7.99 -4.89 11.22
CA LYS A 2 -6.59 -4.46 11.12
C LYS A 2 -5.72 -5.71 11.33
N ILE A 3 -4.95 -6.09 10.32
CA ILE A 3 -4.17 -7.34 10.30
C ILE A 3 -2.70 -6.97 10.44
N LEU A 4 -2.13 -7.19 11.63
CA LEU A 4 -0.69 -7.05 11.85
C LEU A 4 0.02 -8.34 11.46
N ASN A 5 1.01 -8.22 10.59
CA ASN A 5 1.92 -9.30 10.23
C ASN A 5 3.32 -8.75 9.93
N ARG A 6 4.24 -9.65 9.58
CA ARG A 6 5.63 -9.29 9.24
C ARG A 6 5.75 -8.24 8.14
N VAL A 7 4.80 -8.18 7.21
CA VAL A 7 4.81 -7.22 6.09
C VAL A 7 4.41 -5.82 6.57
N THR A 8 3.36 -5.71 7.40
CA THR A 8 2.95 -4.41 7.98
C THR A 8 4.03 -3.82 8.88
N GLU A 9 4.73 -4.66 9.66
CA GLU A 9 5.83 -4.23 10.52
C GLU A 9 7.06 -3.80 9.72
N LEU A 10 7.42 -4.56 8.68
CA LEU A 10 8.58 -4.26 7.84
C LEU A 10 8.40 -2.98 7.03
N LEU A 11 7.18 -2.73 6.53
CA LEU A 11 6.89 -1.62 5.62
C LEU A 11 6.26 -0.41 6.31
N GLY A 12 5.87 -0.53 7.58
CA GLY A 12 5.22 0.55 8.34
C GLY A 12 3.82 0.92 7.81
N ILE A 13 3.11 -0.03 7.21
CA ILE A 13 1.77 0.18 6.63
C ILE A 13 0.68 -0.39 7.53
N GLU A 14 -0.52 0.16 7.45
CA GLU A 14 -1.66 -0.24 8.29
C GLU A 14 -2.28 -1.57 7.85
N PHE A 15 -2.32 -1.80 6.54
CA PHE A 15 -2.90 -2.98 5.93
C PHE A 15 -1.84 -3.72 5.12
N PRO A 16 -1.82 -5.06 5.14
CA PRO A 16 -0.90 -5.86 4.33
C PRO A 16 -1.37 -5.92 2.86
N ILE A 17 -1.65 -4.75 2.26
CA ILE A 17 -2.12 -4.56 0.89
C ILE A 17 -1.06 -3.75 0.16
N ILE A 18 -0.61 -4.29 -0.97
CA ILE A 18 0.44 -3.69 -1.80
C ILE A 18 -0.11 -3.45 -3.20
N GLN A 19 0.03 -2.21 -3.67
CA GLN A 19 -0.24 -1.79 -5.04
C GLN A 19 0.86 -2.35 -5.95
N ALA A 20 0.50 -3.29 -6.84
CA ALA A 20 1.46 -3.84 -7.80
C ALA A 20 1.79 -2.81 -8.89
N GLY A 21 3.03 -2.72 -9.35
CA GLY A 21 3.39 -1.81 -10.45
C GLY A 21 2.55 -2.07 -11.71
N MET A 22 1.83 -1.05 -12.18
CA MET A 22 1.00 -1.11 -13.38
C MET A 22 1.47 -0.06 -14.38
N VAL A 23 2.16 -0.50 -15.43
CA VAL A 23 2.65 0.40 -16.47
C VAL A 23 1.48 1.21 -17.03
N TRP A 24 1.65 2.54 -17.10
CA TRP A 24 0.64 3.51 -17.58
C TRP A 24 -0.58 3.76 -16.67
N VAL A 25 -0.73 3.04 -15.54
CA VAL A 25 -1.90 3.15 -14.65
C VAL A 25 -1.52 3.54 -13.22
N SER A 26 -0.42 3.00 -12.68
CA SER A 26 0.06 3.27 -11.32
C SER A 26 0.89 4.55 -11.24
N GLY A 27 0.33 5.66 -11.71
CA GLY A 27 0.94 6.99 -11.50
C GLY A 27 0.91 7.40 -10.03
N TRP A 28 1.60 8.51 -9.70
CA TRP A 28 1.68 9.05 -8.35
C TRP A 28 0.33 9.22 -7.66
N LYS A 29 -0.73 9.56 -8.42
CA LYS A 29 -2.08 9.74 -7.87
C LYS A 29 -2.65 8.46 -7.26
N LEU A 30 -2.46 7.32 -7.91
CA LEU A 30 -2.95 6.04 -7.42
C LEU A 30 -2.10 5.56 -6.22
N ALA A 31 -0.77 5.68 -6.34
CA ALA A 31 0.15 5.32 -5.27
C ALA A 31 -0.11 6.14 -3.99
N SER A 32 -0.27 7.46 -4.12
CA SER A 32 -0.64 8.33 -3.00
C SER A 32 -2.00 8.00 -2.41
N ALA A 33 -2.99 7.65 -3.23
CA ALA A 33 -4.32 7.26 -2.74
C ALA A 33 -4.27 5.98 -1.90
N VAL A 34 -3.54 4.95 -2.36
CA VAL A 34 -3.37 3.70 -1.60
C VAL A 34 -2.58 3.93 -0.31
N SER A 35 -1.52 4.75 -0.38
CA SER A 35 -0.71 5.11 0.80
C SER A 35 -1.52 5.88 1.85
N ASN A 36 -2.37 6.82 1.44
CA ASN A 36 -3.26 7.56 2.32
C ASN A 36 -4.33 6.69 2.99
N CYS A 37 -4.69 5.57 2.36
CA CYS A 37 -5.60 4.58 2.94
C CYS A 37 -4.87 3.52 3.78
N GLY A 38 -3.56 3.67 4.01
CA GLY A 38 -2.78 2.80 4.90
C GLY A 38 -2.22 1.53 4.25
N GLY A 39 -2.26 1.41 2.91
CA GLY A 39 -1.55 0.36 2.17
C GLY A 39 -0.18 0.83 1.68
N LEU A 40 0.59 -0.06 1.04
CA LEU A 40 1.75 0.34 0.25
C LEU A 40 1.27 0.68 -1.16
N GLY A 41 1.21 1.97 -1.46
CA GLY A 41 0.84 2.46 -2.78
C GLY A 41 1.98 2.58 -3.75
#